data_AF-X0T2L2-F1
#
_entry.id   AF-X0T2L2-F1
#
_cell.length_a   1.000
_cell.length_b   1.000
_cell.length_c   1.000
_cell.angle_alpha   90.00
_cell.angle_beta   90.00
_cell.angle_gamma   90.00
#
_symmetry.space_group_name_H-M   'P 1'
#
loop_
_entity.id
_entity.type
_entity.pdbx_description
1 polymer ?
#
loop_
_entity_poly.entity_id
_entity_poly.type
_entity_poly.pdbx_seq_one_letter_code
_entity_poly.pdbx_strand_id
1 'polypeptide(L)'
;IYARAQSLMAGQVFERVGANEVIYPEIESAQRWAYKLIAPQIGEKIDFAPGYSLARVKAPKSFNGKTVIDLQLRQKYNINLVAIKRSEHSKGKKSEKGQIMNVPMPNTVIYADDILMVAGSDENLVKLPQE
;
A
#
# COMPACT_ATOMS: atom_id res chain seq x y z
N ILE A 1 7.73 -30.43 3.06
CA ILE A 1 7.20 -30.68 1.69
C ILE A 1 6.33 -29.49 1.32
N TYR A 2 6.76 -28.71 0.33
CA TYR A 2 5.97 -27.61 -0.24
C TYR A 2 5.43 -28.08 -1.60
N ALA A 3 4.14 -27.88 -1.84
CA ALA A 3 3.48 -28.31 -3.09
C ALA A 3 2.87 -27.12 -3.82
N ARG A 4 3.05 -27.04 -5.14
CA ARG A 4 2.36 -26.06 -5.99
C ARG A 4 1.06 -26.68 -6.51
N ALA A 5 -0.06 -25.99 -6.32
CA ALA A 5 -1.35 -26.40 -6.86
C ALA A 5 -1.87 -25.37 -7.88
N GLN A 6 -2.36 -25.88 -9.02
CA GLN A 6 -2.99 -25.06 -10.07
C GLN A 6 -4.47 -24.80 -9.80
N SER A 7 -5.10 -25.56 -8.91
CA SER A 7 -6.50 -25.44 -8.54
C SER A 7 -6.73 -25.80 -7.08
N LEU A 8 -7.81 -25.25 -6.49
CA LEU A 8 -8.18 -25.55 -5.11
C LEU A 8 -8.37 -27.06 -4.86
N MET A 9 -8.92 -27.77 -5.85
CA MET A 9 -9.12 -29.22 -5.75
C MET A 9 -7.78 -29.98 -5.68
N ALA A 10 -6.81 -29.63 -6.52
CA ALA A 10 -5.48 -30.25 -6.47
C ALA A 10 -4.77 -29.95 -5.14
N GLY A 11 -4.95 -28.74 -4.63
CA GLY A 11 -4.37 -28.36 -3.34
C GLY A 11 -4.97 -29.11 -2.15
N GLN A 12 -6.27 -29.33 -2.13
CA GLN A 12 -6.92 -30.19 -1.13
C GLN A 12 -6.37 -31.63 -1.14
N VAL A 13 -6.03 -32.15 -2.32
CA VAL A 13 -5.39 -33.48 -2.41
C VAL A 13 -3.98 -33.43 -1.79
N PHE A 14 -3.18 -32.41 -2.09
CA PHE A 14 -1.83 -32.28 -1.53
C PHE A 14 -1.83 -32.09 -0.01
N GLU A 15 -2.77 -31.31 0.53
CA GLU A 15 -2.98 -31.19 1.99
C GLU A 15 -3.27 -32.56 2.61
N ARG A 16 -4.18 -33.34 2.02
CA ARG A 16 -4.54 -34.69 2.54
C ARG A 16 -3.41 -35.71 2.43
N VAL A 17 -2.51 -35.56 1.46
CA VAL A 17 -1.32 -36.42 1.28
C VAL A 17 -0.18 -36.02 2.25
N GLY A 18 -0.33 -34.92 3.00
CA GLY A 18 0.62 -34.48 4.03
C GLY A 18 1.63 -33.44 3.55
N ALA A 19 1.28 -32.64 2.52
CA ALA A 19 2.05 -31.44 2.22
C ALA A 19 2.02 -30.49 3.44
N ASN A 20 3.18 -29.93 3.80
CA ASN A 20 3.26 -28.97 4.92
C ASN A 20 2.63 -27.63 4.54
N GLU A 21 2.75 -27.24 3.27
CA GLU A 21 2.17 -26.03 2.73
C GLU A 21 1.88 -26.21 1.24
N VAL A 22 0.72 -25.71 0.81
CA VAL A 22 0.30 -25.70 -0.59
C VAL A 22 0.25 -24.25 -1.07
N ILE A 23 0.99 -23.96 -2.13
CA ILE A 23 1.13 -22.62 -2.71
C ILE A 23 0.30 -22.56 -3.99
N TYR A 24 -0.38 -21.44 -4.23
CA TYR A 24 -1.23 -21.23 -5.41
C TYR A 24 -0.76 -20.00 -6.20
N PRO A 25 0.38 -20.07 -6.92
CA PRO A 25 1.02 -18.90 -7.52
C PRO A 25 0.10 -18.11 -8.45
N GLU A 26 -0.71 -18.80 -9.24
CA GLU A 26 -1.64 -18.20 -10.20
C GLU A 26 -2.80 -17.48 -9.51
N ILE A 27 -3.40 -18.09 -8.49
CA ILE A 27 -4.53 -17.50 -7.74
C ILE A 27 -4.04 -16.28 -6.96
N GLU A 28 -2.93 -16.42 -6.24
CA GLU A 28 -2.30 -15.32 -5.49
C GLU A 28 -1.90 -14.16 -6.42
N SER A 29 -1.34 -14.49 -7.59
CA SER A 29 -0.97 -13.47 -8.57
C SER A 29 -2.20 -12.81 -9.18
N ALA A 30 -3.25 -13.57 -9.50
CA ALA A 30 -4.51 -13.02 -10.01
C ALA A 30 -5.13 -12.05 -9.00
N GLN A 31 -5.14 -12.39 -7.71
CA GLN A 31 -5.64 -11.51 -6.65
C GLN A 31 -4.81 -10.23 -6.55
N ARG A 32 -3.47 -10.34 -6.59
CA ARG A 32 -2.58 -9.16 -6.64
C ARG A 32 -2.86 -8.26 -7.85
N TRP A 33 -3.06 -8.85 -9.03
CA TRP A 33 -3.38 -8.10 -10.24
C TRP A 33 -4.77 -7.46 -10.17
N ALA A 34 -5.78 -8.16 -9.66
CA ALA A 34 -7.12 -7.62 -9.48
C ALA A 34 -7.11 -6.36 -8.62
N TYR A 35 -6.39 -6.37 -7.48
CA TYR A 35 -6.24 -5.16 -6.65
C TYR A 35 -5.53 -4.02 -7.38
N LYS A 36 -4.45 -4.30 -8.12
CA LYS A 36 -3.75 -3.28 -8.93
C LYS A 36 -4.64 -2.69 -10.02
N LEU A 37 -5.53 -3.48 -10.60
CA LEU A 37 -6.46 -3.02 -11.63
C LEU A 37 -7.62 -2.19 -11.06
N ILE A 38 -8.15 -2.56 -9.90
CA ILE A 38 -9.26 -1.85 -9.23
C ILE A 38 -8.78 -0.54 -8.59
N ALA A 39 -7.57 -0.52 -8.04
CA ALA A 39 -6.99 0.64 -7.36
C ALA A 39 -5.54 0.90 -7.81
N PRO A 40 -5.33 1.39 -9.06
CA PRO A 40 -3.99 1.57 -9.64
C PRO A 40 -3.10 2.57 -8.88
N GLN A 41 -3.70 3.48 -8.11
CA GLN A 41 -2.99 4.38 -7.20
C GLN A 41 -2.39 3.69 -5.97
N ILE A 42 -2.85 2.47 -5.62
CA ILE A 42 -2.28 1.64 -4.55
C ILE A 42 -1.19 0.74 -5.17
N GLY A 43 0.06 1.21 -5.15
CA GLY A 43 1.15 0.57 -5.89
C GLY A 43 1.52 -0.83 -5.38
N GLU A 44 1.58 -1.01 -4.06
CA GLU A 44 1.81 -2.33 -3.44
C GLU A 44 1.18 -2.34 -2.06
N LYS A 45 0.39 -3.39 -1.81
CA LYS A 45 -0.27 -3.68 -0.54
C LYS A 45 0.46 -4.83 0.12
N ILE A 46 0.89 -4.62 1.36
CA ILE A 46 1.47 -5.65 2.22
C ILE A 46 0.50 -5.85 3.38
N ASP A 47 -0.04 -7.05 3.51
CA ASP A 47 -0.88 -7.38 4.66
C ASP A 47 -0.01 -7.50 5.90
N PHE A 48 -0.26 -6.60 6.86
CA PHE A 48 0.54 -6.48 8.09
C PHE A 48 -0.07 -7.28 9.23
N ALA A 49 -1.41 -7.33 9.30
CA ALA A 49 -2.20 -8.13 10.23
C ALA A 49 -3.60 -8.37 9.63
N PRO A 50 -4.42 -9.31 10.15
CA PRO A 50 -5.78 -9.50 9.66
C PRO A 50 -6.58 -8.19 9.66
N GLY A 51 -7.01 -7.74 8.48
CA GLY A 51 -7.77 -6.49 8.30
C GLY A 51 -6.95 -5.20 8.32
N TYR A 52 -5.62 -5.27 8.42
CA TYR A 52 -4.71 -4.12 8.38
C TYR A 52 -3.62 -4.32 7.34
N SER A 53 -3.46 -3.31 6.50
CA SER A 53 -2.55 -3.38 5.36
C SER A 53 -1.74 -2.11 5.24
N LEU A 54 -0.51 -2.28 4.79
CA LEU A 54 0.40 -1.21 4.43
C LEU A 54 0.33 -1.01 2.93
N ALA A 55 -0.03 0.19 2.50
CA ALA A 55 -0.26 0.53 1.11
C ALA A 55 0.62 1.72 0.68
N ARG A 56 1.09 1.66 -0.57
CA ARG A 56 1.75 2.80 -1.22
C ARG A 56 0.73 3.57 -2.04
N VAL A 57 0.46 4.82 -1.67
CA VAL A 57 -0.53 5.67 -2.34
C VAL A 57 0.14 6.90 -2.92
N LYS A 58 -0.20 7.25 -4.15
CA LYS A 58 0.25 8.51 -4.75
C LYS A 58 -0.48 9.69 -4.12
N ALA A 59 0.25 10.71 -3.70
CA ALA A 59 -0.29 11.92 -3.08
C ALA A 59 -1.17 12.68 -4.10
N PRO A 60 -2.46 12.90 -3.80
CA PRO A 60 -3.36 13.63 -4.67
C PRO A 60 -2.97 15.12 -4.76
N LYS A 61 -3.44 15.83 -5.79
CA LYS A 61 -3.20 17.27 -5.94
C LYS A 61 -3.76 18.06 -4.76
N SER A 62 -4.85 17.57 -4.17
CA SER A 62 -5.48 18.15 -2.98
C SER A 62 -4.57 18.18 -1.74
N PHE A 63 -3.49 17.38 -1.71
CA PHE A 63 -2.52 17.33 -0.62
C PHE A 63 -1.30 18.22 -0.85
N ASN A 64 -1.16 18.79 -2.06
CA ASN A 64 -0.01 19.59 -2.44
C ASN A 64 0.15 20.83 -1.56
N GLY A 65 1.32 20.97 -0.93
CA GLY A 65 1.65 22.11 -0.10
C GLY A 65 1.04 22.07 1.31
N LYS A 66 0.30 21.01 1.66
CA LYS A 66 -0.24 20.81 3.01
C LYS A 66 0.74 20.04 3.88
N THR A 67 0.74 20.32 5.17
CA THR A 67 1.55 19.55 6.11
C THR A 67 0.82 18.27 6.56
N VAL A 68 1.56 17.32 7.12
CA VAL A 68 0.99 16.09 7.71
C VAL A 68 -0.06 16.44 8.77
N ILE A 69 0.18 17.48 9.58
CA ILE A 69 -0.78 17.92 10.62
C ILE A 69 -2.05 18.53 10.01
N ASP A 70 -1.96 19.28 8.91
CA ASP A 70 -3.12 19.89 8.24
C ASP A 70 -4.04 18.84 7.60
N LEU A 71 -3.43 17.75 7.09
CA LEU A 71 -4.16 16.67 6.44
C LEU A 71 -4.96 15.83 7.44
N GLN A 72 -4.55 15.82 8.71
CA GLN A 72 -5.22 15.10 9.80
C GLN A 72 -5.56 13.65 9.42
N LEU A 73 -4.65 12.95 8.74
CA LEU A 73 -4.90 11.64 8.13
C LEU A 73 -5.46 10.61 9.12
N ARG A 74 -4.93 10.62 10.35
CA ARG A 74 -5.38 9.74 11.44
C ARG A 74 -6.80 10.06 11.92
N GLN A 75 -7.18 11.33 11.99
CA GLN A 75 -8.51 11.74 12.48
C GLN A 75 -9.59 11.61 11.41
N LYS A 76 -9.27 11.98 10.16
CA LYS A 76 -10.24 12.00 9.06
C LYS A 76 -10.45 10.65 8.38
N TYR A 77 -9.36 9.89 8.21
CA TYR A 77 -9.37 8.66 7.43
C TYR A 77 -8.98 7.43 8.24
N ASN A 78 -8.64 7.58 9.53
CA ASN A 78 -8.21 6.49 10.40
C ASN A 78 -7.04 5.67 9.82
N ILE A 79 -6.13 6.36 9.12
CA ILE A 79 -4.89 5.80 8.56
C ILE A 79 -3.67 6.46 9.21
N ASN A 80 -2.58 5.73 9.27
CA ASN A 80 -1.30 6.23 9.75
C ASN A 80 -0.31 6.41 8.61
N LEU A 81 0.38 7.56 8.57
CA LEU A 81 1.45 7.80 7.60
C LEU A 81 2.76 7.27 8.16
N VAL A 82 3.34 6.29 7.47
CA VAL A 82 4.58 5.62 7.89
C VAL A 82 5.79 6.31 7.26
N ALA A 83 5.75 6.54 5.95
CA ALA A 83 6.86 7.14 5.23
C ALA A 83 6.38 7.97 4.04
N ILE A 84 7.24 8.88 3.59
CA ILE A 84 7.03 9.65 2.36
C ILE A 84 8.23 9.43 1.45
N LYS A 85 8.00 8.93 0.24
CA LYS A 85 9.00 8.90 -0.82
C LYS A 85 8.72 10.07 -1.76
N ARG A 86 9.69 10.98 -1.86
CA ARG A 86 9.53 12.19 -2.66
C ARG A 86 9.72 11.89 -4.14
N SER A 87 8.75 12.31 -4.95
CA SER A 87 8.79 12.06 -6.39
C SER A 87 9.82 12.95 -7.08
N GLU A 88 10.44 12.44 -8.15
CA GLU A 88 11.34 13.23 -9.01
C GLU A 88 10.62 14.45 -9.63
N HIS A 89 9.30 14.34 -9.82
CA HIS A 89 8.46 15.40 -10.37
C HIS A 89 7.90 16.37 -9.31
N SER A 90 8.11 16.08 -8.02
CA SER A 90 7.62 16.94 -6.94
C SER A 90 8.36 18.28 -6.89
N LYS A 91 7.66 19.32 -6.40
CA LYS A 91 8.23 20.67 -6.16
C LYS A 91 9.10 20.75 -4.88
N GLY A 92 9.38 19.62 -4.22
CA GLY A 92 10.22 19.58 -3.03
C GLY A 92 11.68 19.96 -3.32
N LYS A 93 12.48 20.14 -2.24
CA LYS A 93 13.89 20.51 -2.37
C LYS A 93 14.62 19.47 -3.24
N LYS A 94 15.43 19.96 -4.20
CA LYS A 94 16.19 19.12 -5.14
C LYS A 94 17.07 18.08 -4.43
N SER A 95 17.59 18.40 -3.24
CA SER A 95 18.44 17.51 -2.44
C SER A 95 17.75 16.27 -1.89
N GLU A 96 16.42 16.21 -1.99
CA GLU A 96 15.65 15.16 -1.33
C GLU A 96 14.74 14.40 -2.31
N LYS A 97 14.90 14.62 -3.62
CA LYS A 97 14.23 13.84 -4.66
C LYS A 97 14.72 12.39 -4.66
N GLY A 98 13.81 11.44 -4.79
CA GLY A 98 14.12 10.01 -4.73
C GLY A 98 14.41 9.47 -3.32
N GLN A 99 14.60 10.34 -2.32
CA GLN A 99 14.81 9.92 -0.94
C GLN A 99 13.49 9.50 -0.27
N ILE A 100 13.59 8.45 0.53
CA ILE A 100 12.52 7.98 1.39
C ILE A 100 12.74 8.59 2.76
N MET A 101 11.74 9.34 3.24
CA MET A 101 11.69 9.87 4.58
C MET A 101 10.88 8.90 5.45
N ASN A 102 11.60 8.13 6.27
CA ASN A 102 11.05 7.01 7.03
C ASN A 102 10.22 7.41 8.26
N VAL A 103 10.32 8.68 8.70
CA VAL A 103 9.54 9.23 9.81
C VAL A 103 9.18 10.69 9.48
N PRO A 104 8.06 10.93 8.80
CA PRO A 104 7.61 12.28 8.53
C PRO A 104 7.22 13.00 9.82
N MET A 105 7.84 14.16 10.06
CA MET A 105 7.43 15.03 11.16
C MET A 105 6.07 15.68 10.86
N PRO A 106 5.29 16.11 11.87
CA PRO A 106 3.98 16.73 11.66
C PRO A 106 4.00 17.99 10.78
N ASN A 107 5.10 18.73 10.80
CA ASN A 107 5.33 19.93 9.99
C ASN A 107 5.84 19.64 8.57
N THR A 108 6.03 18.37 8.20
CA THR A 108 6.51 18.02 6.86
C THR A 108 5.43 18.34 5.84
N VAL A 109 5.80 19.09 4.81
CA VAL A 109 4.95 19.39 3.66
C VAL A 109 4.91 18.19 2.71
N ILE A 110 3.71 17.79 2.31
CA ILE A 110 3.48 16.80 1.26
C ILE A 110 3.30 17.53 -0.08
N TYR A 111 3.96 17.05 -1.13
CA TYR A 111 3.79 17.59 -2.46
C TYR A 111 2.94 16.65 -3.33
N ALA A 112 2.33 17.21 -4.37
CA ALA A 112 1.71 16.40 -5.41
C ALA A 112 2.73 15.40 -5.98
N ASP A 113 2.24 14.23 -6.35
CA ASP A 113 3.01 13.11 -6.92
C ASP A 113 3.95 12.37 -5.96
N ASP A 114 4.10 12.82 -4.70
CA ASP A 114 4.83 12.05 -3.69
C ASP A 114 4.17 10.68 -3.46
N ILE A 115 4.97 9.68 -3.07
CA ILE A 115 4.46 8.35 -2.74
C ILE A 115 4.38 8.24 -1.22
N LEU A 116 3.17 8.15 -0.70
CA LEU A 116 2.87 8.00 0.71
C LEU A 116 2.81 6.51 1.05
N MET A 117 3.55 6.08 2.06
CA MET A 117 3.38 4.75 2.64
C MET A 117 2.46 4.89 3.84
N VAL A 118 1.25 4.34 3.74
CA VAL A 118 0.20 4.44 4.75
C VAL A 118 -0.17 3.07 5.29
N ALA A 119 -0.52 3.00 6.57
CA ALA A 119 -1.01 1.80 7.22
C ALA A 119 -2.43 2.04 7.75
N GLY A 120 -3.34 1.12 7.49
CA GLY A 120 -4.74 1.20 7.93
C GLY A 120 -5.54 0.00 7.47
N SER A 121 -6.84 -0.01 7.76
CA SER A 121 -7.74 -1.03 7.22
C SER A 121 -8.09 -0.76 5.76
N ASP A 122 -8.39 -1.81 5.00
CA ASP A 122 -8.69 -1.73 3.57
C ASP A 122 -9.82 -0.76 3.24
N GLU A 123 -10.89 -0.78 4.03
CA GLU A 123 -12.03 0.12 3.89
C GLU A 123 -11.64 1.60 4.03
N ASN A 124 -10.65 1.88 4.85
CA ASN A 124 -10.19 3.24 5.13
C ASN A 124 -9.17 3.72 4.08
N LEU A 125 -8.38 2.81 3.52
CA LEU A 125 -7.47 3.11 2.41
C LEU A 125 -8.24 3.53 1.15
N VAL A 126 -9.41 2.94 0.90
CA VAL A 126 -10.27 3.30 -0.25
C VAL A 126 -10.87 4.71 -0.12
N LYS A 127 -11.05 5.22 1.10
CA LYS A 127 -11.61 6.57 1.36
C LYS A 127 -10.64 7.71 1.04
N LEU A 128 -9.39 7.40 0.72
CA LEU A 128 -8.42 8.43 0.32
C LEU A 128 -8.84 9.11 -1.00
N PRO A 129 -8.68 10.43 -1.12
CA PRO A 129 -9.01 11.14 -2.35
C PRO A 129 -8.21 10.60 -3.54
N GLN A 130 -8.87 10.39 -4.67
CA GLN A 130 -8.26 9.81 -5.88
C GLN A 130 -7.74 10.86 -6.89
N GLU A 131 -7.91 12.17 -6.60
CA GLU A 131 -7.46 13.29 -7.46
C GLU A 131 -6.73 14.42 -6.72
#